data_AF-A0A3R9PJ15-F1
#
_entry.id   AF-A0A3R9PJ15-F1
#
_cell.length_a   1.000
_cell.length_b   1.000
_cell.length_c   1.000
_cell.angle_alpha   90.00
_cell.angle_beta   90.00
_cell.angle_gamma   90.00
#
_symmetry.space_group_name_H-M   'P 1'
#
loop_
_entity.id
_entity.type
_entity.pdbx_description
1 polymer ?
#
loop_
_entity_poly.entity_id
_entity_poly.type
_entity_poly.pdbx_seq_one_letter_code
_entity_poly.pdbx_strand_id
1 'polypeptide(L)'
;MLKKLLLFIALLGIVACKNEPKTLDNNKQDIAVSHFKYAKGFHIASNKNFKVLTIKNPWPKSEKSFKYALIPRENLATLTLNRNEFDGIITTPVEKIVVTSTTHIPALELLEVEQTLVGFPGTDYVSSKKTRALIDGEKIRELGKNEGINTEVLLELQPEVVVGFGIDGNNKTFETIKKSGIPVMYNGDWVETSPLAKAEWIKFFGALFNKTAKADSIFNTIEKNYNQAKQLASKVKRTPTVLSGALHKDVWYLPSGTSPEAQLLKDANVNYLWQDTAAEGSLALSFEAVFTKAKNADIWLSPSYYNSLENLKKANEHYTQFDAFKNKNIYSFVNITGPTGGVTYYEKGTARPDLVLKDIIKVCHPNVLPNYQTHFFKPLP
;
A
#
# COMPACT_ATOMS: atom_id res chain seq x y z
N MET A 1 64.54 -13.52 57.43
CA MET A 1 64.24 -13.50 55.97
C MET A 1 62.77 -13.71 55.62
N LEU A 2 61.86 -14.00 56.58
CA LEU A 2 60.45 -14.28 56.26
C LEU A 2 59.52 -13.04 56.17
N LYS A 3 59.94 -11.87 56.67
CA LYS A 3 59.14 -10.62 56.64
C LYS A 3 59.32 -9.77 55.37
N LYS A 4 60.37 -10.00 54.56
CA LYS A 4 60.57 -9.31 53.27
C LYS A 4 59.87 -10.01 52.09
N LEU A 5 59.45 -11.26 52.26
CA LEU A 5 58.75 -12.04 51.23
C LEU A 5 57.24 -11.75 51.20
N LEU A 6 56.65 -11.37 52.35
CA LEU A 6 55.23 -11.00 52.45
C LEU A 6 54.89 -9.62 51.86
N LEU A 7 55.86 -8.71 51.76
CA LEU A 7 55.63 -7.39 51.16
C LEU A 7 55.67 -7.41 49.61
N PHE A 8 56.24 -8.46 49.01
CA PHE A 8 56.35 -8.59 47.55
C PHE A 8 55.11 -9.27 46.93
N ILE A 9 54.33 -9.99 47.73
CA ILE A 9 53.09 -10.66 47.28
C ILE A 9 51.88 -9.72 47.34
N ALA A 10 51.94 -8.64 48.14
CA ALA A 10 50.86 -7.66 48.25
C ALA A 10 50.85 -6.60 47.11
N LEU A 11 51.88 -6.53 46.26
CA LEU A 11 52.00 -5.51 45.21
C LEU A 11 51.63 -5.99 43.79
N LEU A 12 51.19 -7.25 43.63
CA LEU A 12 50.85 -7.85 42.33
C LEU A 12 49.33 -7.90 42.04
N GLY A 13 48.50 -7.28 42.88
CA GLY A 13 47.03 -7.41 42.81
C GLY A 13 46.26 -6.29 42.11
N ILE A 14 46.89 -5.27 41.49
CA ILE A 14 46.19 -4.05 41.05
C ILE A 14 46.34 -3.73 39.55
N VAL A 15 46.72 -4.69 38.69
CA VAL A 15 46.80 -4.45 37.24
C VAL A 15 46.09 -5.55 36.45
N ALA A 16 44.76 -5.60 36.54
CA ALA A 16 43.93 -6.31 35.55
C ALA A 16 42.45 -5.90 35.60
N CYS A 17 42.13 -4.63 35.35
CA CYS A 17 40.82 -4.25 34.83
C CYS A 17 41.01 -3.24 33.69
N LYS A 18 41.33 -3.75 32.50
CA LYS A 18 41.02 -3.03 31.26
C LYS A 18 39.51 -3.15 31.04
N ASN A 19 38.78 -2.06 31.27
CA ASN A 19 37.43 -1.90 30.72
C ASN A 19 37.57 -1.64 29.22
N GLU A 20 37.74 -2.70 28.44
CA GLU A 20 37.46 -2.63 27.00
C GLU A 20 35.93 -2.55 26.84
N PRO A 21 35.39 -1.59 26.06
CA PRO A 21 33.98 -1.63 25.71
C PRO A 21 33.74 -2.96 25.01
N LYS A 22 32.78 -3.74 25.52
CA LYS A 22 32.30 -4.95 24.86
C LYS A 22 31.78 -4.55 23.47
N THR A 23 32.63 -4.64 22.47
CA THR A 23 32.19 -4.85 21.09
C THR A 23 31.48 -6.19 21.10
N LEU A 24 30.15 -6.16 21.11
CA LEU A 24 29.35 -7.35 20.91
C LEU A 24 29.73 -7.91 19.54
N ASP A 25 30.47 -9.00 19.59
CA ASP A 25 30.80 -9.82 18.44
C ASP A 25 29.48 -10.24 17.78
N ASN A 26 29.24 -9.77 16.56
CA ASN A 26 28.01 -9.98 15.77
C ASN A 26 27.92 -11.43 15.24
N ASN A 27 28.31 -12.41 16.05
CA ASN A 27 28.32 -13.80 15.69
C ASN A 27 26.95 -14.44 15.96
N LYS A 28 26.19 -14.64 14.87
CA LYS A 28 25.05 -15.56 14.73
C LYS A 28 23.97 -15.44 15.80
N GLN A 29 23.29 -14.29 15.86
CA GLN A 29 21.93 -14.31 16.41
C GLN A 29 21.01 -15.03 15.42
N ASP A 30 20.08 -15.86 15.90
CA ASP A 30 19.06 -16.48 15.05
C ASP A 30 18.25 -15.38 14.35
N ILE A 31 18.50 -15.20 13.05
CA ILE A 31 17.79 -14.24 12.22
C ILE A 31 16.54 -14.94 11.69
N ALA A 32 15.37 -14.57 12.22
CA ALA A 32 14.10 -14.99 11.66
C ALA A 32 13.74 -14.07 10.49
N VAL A 33 13.71 -14.61 9.27
CA VAL A 33 13.29 -13.85 8.07
C VAL A 33 11.80 -14.09 7.84
N SER A 34 11.04 -13.01 7.63
CA SER A 34 9.63 -13.08 7.29
C SER A 34 9.45 -13.75 5.92
N HIS A 35 8.60 -14.76 5.87
CA HIS A 35 8.13 -15.35 4.60
C HIS A 35 6.71 -14.87 4.33
N PHE A 36 6.56 -13.91 3.42
CA PHE A 36 5.27 -13.44 2.94
C PHE A 36 4.76 -14.34 1.82
N LYS A 37 3.44 -14.47 1.72
CA LYS A 37 2.82 -15.41 0.77
C LYS A 37 2.69 -14.81 -0.63
N TYR A 38 2.53 -13.49 -0.72
CA TYR A 38 2.24 -12.78 -1.95
C TYR A 38 3.18 -11.59 -2.19
N ALA A 39 3.42 -10.74 -1.20
CA ALA A 39 4.27 -9.55 -1.33
C ALA A 39 5.73 -9.93 -1.59
N LYS A 40 6.36 -9.24 -2.54
CA LYS A 40 7.76 -9.45 -2.95
C LYS A 40 8.60 -8.19 -2.80
N GLY A 41 7.97 -7.03 -2.71
CA GLY A 41 8.64 -5.73 -2.65
C GLY A 41 9.27 -5.40 -1.29
N PHE A 42 9.11 -6.24 -0.27
CA PHE A 42 9.86 -6.09 0.99
C PHE A 42 10.03 -7.41 1.74
N HIS A 43 10.98 -7.43 2.68
CA HIS A 43 11.10 -8.48 3.68
C HIS A 43 11.58 -7.90 5.01
N ILE A 44 11.33 -8.62 6.10
CA ILE A 44 11.70 -8.23 7.45
C ILE A 44 12.53 -9.36 8.05
N ALA A 45 13.78 -9.06 8.38
CA ALA A 45 14.63 -9.93 9.17
C ALA A 45 14.59 -9.47 10.62
N SER A 46 14.42 -10.38 11.58
CA SER A 46 14.35 -10.03 13.01
C SER A 46 15.43 -10.76 13.77
N ASN A 47 16.04 -10.08 14.75
CA ASN A 47 16.86 -10.70 15.78
C ASN A 47 16.29 -10.34 17.17
N LYS A 48 16.98 -10.68 18.26
CA LYS A 48 16.49 -10.43 19.62
C LYS A 48 16.40 -8.94 19.99
N ASN A 49 17.15 -8.08 19.29
CA ASN A 49 17.35 -6.69 19.65
C ASN A 49 16.55 -5.72 18.77
N PHE A 50 16.43 -5.99 17.47
CA PHE A 50 15.77 -5.13 16.50
C PHE A 50 15.34 -5.90 15.24
N LYS A 51 14.56 -5.24 14.38
CA LYS A 51 14.18 -5.76 13.06
C LYS A 51 14.88 -4.96 11.97
N VAL A 52 15.20 -5.61 10.85
CA VAL A 52 15.69 -4.99 9.62
C VAL A 52 14.61 -5.13 8.57
N LEU A 53 14.01 -4.02 8.18
CA LEU A 53 13.05 -3.96 7.09
C LEU A 53 13.80 -3.56 5.81
N THR A 54 13.76 -4.42 4.80
CA THR A 54 14.36 -4.15 3.50
C THR A 54 13.28 -4.02 2.43
N ILE A 55 13.21 -2.86 1.79
CA ILE A 55 12.38 -2.60 0.61
C ILE A 55 13.19 -2.90 -0.64
N LYS A 56 12.59 -3.63 -1.57
CA LYS A 56 13.14 -3.98 -2.89
C LYS A 56 12.26 -3.38 -3.97
N ASN A 57 12.88 -2.89 -5.04
CA ASN A 57 12.18 -2.38 -6.23
C ASN A 57 11.06 -1.38 -5.85
N PRO A 58 11.38 -0.29 -5.13
CA PRO A 58 10.39 0.65 -4.57
C PRO A 58 9.53 1.39 -5.61
N TRP A 59 9.90 1.29 -6.89
CA TRP A 59 9.15 1.77 -8.05
C TRP A 59 9.50 0.89 -9.27
N PRO A 60 8.73 0.95 -10.36
CA PRO A 60 8.93 0.11 -11.54
C PRO A 60 10.35 0.17 -12.09
N LYS A 61 10.89 -0.98 -12.45
CA LYS A 61 12.24 -1.16 -13.04
C LYS A 61 13.40 -0.72 -12.14
N SER A 62 13.14 -0.40 -10.88
CA SER A 62 14.19 -0.07 -9.92
C SER A 62 14.91 -1.34 -9.47
N GLU A 63 16.24 -1.33 -9.52
CA GLU A 63 17.10 -2.33 -8.89
C GLU A 63 17.56 -1.91 -7.48
N LYS A 64 17.11 -0.74 -7.01
CA LYS A 64 17.50 -0.22 -5.70
C LYS A 64 16.84 -1.02 -4.58
N SER A 65 17.57 -1.13 -3.47
CA SER A 65 17.06 -1.66 -2.20
C SER A 65 17.37 -0.66 -1.08
N PHE A 66 16.45 -0.52 -0.15
CA PHE A 66 16.60 0.33 1.03
C PHE A 66 16.47 -0.50 2.31
N LYS A 67 17.34 -0.30 3.29
CA LYS A 67 17.39 -1.03 4.56
C LYS A 67 17.13 -0.10 5.73
N TYR A 68 16.19 -0.46 6.58
CA TYR A 68 15.82 0.31 7.75
C TYR A 68 15.94 -0.54 9.01
N ALA A 69 16.61 -0.01 10.03
CA ALA A 69 16.62 -0.63 11.35
C ALA A 69 15.38 -0.17 12.13
N LEU A 70 14.55 -1.11 12.55
CA LEU A 70 13.39 -0.86 13.41
C LEU A 70 13.78 -1.26 14.83
N ILE A 71 14.08 -0.27 15.68
CA ILE A 71 14.57 -0.47 17.04
C ILE A 71 13.40 -0.29 18.01
N PRO A 72 13.10 -1.29 18.87
CA PRO A 72 12.15 -1.11 19.96
C PRO A 72 12.60 0.00 20.92
N ARG A 73 11.68 0.85 21.40
CA ARG A 73 11.99 1.98 22.30
C ARG A 73 12.82 1.56 23.52
N GLU A 74 12.52 0.40 24.09
CA GLU A 74 13.22 -0.19 25.24
C GLU A 74 14.70 -0.51 24.97
N ASN A 75 15.07 -0.69 23.70
CA ASN A 75 16.43 -1.04 23.27
C ASN A 75 17.24 0.16 22.75
N LEU A 76 16.65 1.35 22.65
CA LEU A 76 17.32 2.53 22.08
C LEU A 76 18.59 2.94 22.85
N ALA A 77 18.56 2.84 24.18
CA ALA A 77 19.67 3.29 25.03
C ALA A 77 20.85 2.29 25.05
N THR A 78 20.61 1.02 24.70
CA THR A 78 21.58 -0.08 24.86
C THR A 78 22.13 -0.57 23.53
N LEU A 79 21.48 -0.24 22.41
CA LEU A 79 21.85 -0.71 21.08
C LEU A 79 22.66 0.34 20.32
N THR A 80 23.93 0.02 20.05
CA THR A 80 24.76 0.80 19.12
C THR A 80 24.74 0.14 17.75
N LEU A 81 24.18 0.82 16.75
CA LEU A 81 24.21 0.38 15.34
C LEU A 81 25.16 1.24 14.52
N ASN A 82 25.83 0.62 13.55
CA ASN A 82 26.54 1.33 12.51
C ASN A 82 25.53 2.01 11.57
N ARG A 83 25.35 3.33 11.72
CA ARG A 83 24.36 4.10 10.93
C ARG A 83 24.59 3.99 9.42
N ASN A 84 25.81 3.73 8.97
CA ASN A 84 26.13 3.64 7.55
C ASN A 84 25.60 2.35 6.88
N GLU A 85 25.10 1.39 7.65
CA GLU A 85 24.52 0.14 7.13
C GLU A 85 23.02 0.26 6.80
N PHE A 86 22.39 1.37 7.20
CA PHE A 86 20.95 1.58 7.07
C PHE A 86 20.64 2.93 6.43
N ASP A 87 19.62 2.96 5.58
CA ASP A 87 19.04 4.17 5.00
C ASP A 87 18.21 4.96 6.03
N GLY A 88 17.88 4.35 7.17
CA GLY A 88 17.24 5.01 8.30
C GLY A 88 17.12 4.12 9.52
N ILE A 89 17.10 4.75 10.70
CA ILE A 89 16.80 4.10 11.97
C ILE A 89 15.46 4.63 12.46
N ILE A 90 14.51 3.72 12.67
CA ILE A 90 13.14 4.04 13.04
C ILE A 90 12.89 3.42 14.41
N THR A 91 12.38 4.26 15.31
CA THR A 91 11.97 3.82 16.64
C THR A 91 10.58 3.19 16.56
N THR A 92 10.38 2.06 17.24
CA THR A 92 9.10 1.33 17.24
C THR A 92 8.58 1.11 18.67
N PRO A 93 7.25 1.14 18.90
CA PRO A 93 6.22 1.52 17.92
C PRO A 93 6.32 3.01 17.54
N VAL A 94 6.08 3.32 16.26
CA VAL A 94 6.02 4.70 15.77
C VAL A 94 4.87 5.45 16.44
N GLU A 95 5.12 6.67 16.90
CA GLU A 95 4.13 7.52 17.60
C GLU A 95 3.66 8.69 16.74
N LYS A 96 4.51 9.19 15.84
CA LYS A 96 4.18 10.26 14.88
C LYS A 96 4.60 9.85 13.47
N ILE A 97 3.64 9.66 12.58
CA ILE A 97 3.87 9.30 11.18
C ILE A 97 3.26 10.35 10.26
N VAL A 98 3.93 10.57 9.13
CA VAL A 98 3.32 11.19 7.94
C VAL A 98 3.27 10.14 6.84
N VAL A 99 2.12 10.00 6.19
CA VAL A 99 1.98 9.19 4.99
C VAL A 99 1.56 10.08 3.82
N THR A 100 1.91 9.69 2.59
CA THR A 100 1.73 10.54 1.39
C THR A 100 0.79 9.94 0.35
N SER A 101 0.27 8.74 0.59
CA SER A 101 -0.72 8.10 -0.27
C SER A 101 -1.96 7.75 0.54
N THR A 102 -3.14 7.98 -0.02
CA THR A 102 -4.41 7.52 0.58
C THR A 102 -4.43 6.00 0.74
N THR A 103 -3.69 5.24 -0.08
CA THR A 103 -3.59 3.77 0.05
C THR A 103 -2.92 3.32 1.35
N HIS A 104 -2.17 4.20 2.02
CA HIS A 104 -1.53 3.90 3.31
C HIS A 104 -2.51 4.02 4.49
N ILE A 105 -3.54 4.87 4.38
CA ILE A 105 -4.47 5.19 5.46
C ILE A 105 -5.23 3.95 5.97
N PRO A 106 -5.78 3.07 5.11
CA PRO A 106 -6.47 1.87 5.60
C PRO A 106 -5.60 0.96 6.47
N ALA A 107 -4.28 0.89 6.23
CA ALA A 107 -3.40 0.09 7.06
C ALA A 107 -3.32 0.64 8.49
N LEU A 108 -3.26 1.96 8.65
CA LEU A 108 -3.29 2.61 9.97
C LEU A 108 -4.61 2.33 10.70
N GLU A 109 -5.74 2.48 10.01
CA GLU A 109 -7.07 2.25 10.61
C GLU A 109 -7.33 0.79 10.97
N LEU A 110 -6.93 -0.15 10.10
CA LEU A 110 -7.05 -1.59 10.34
C LEU A 110 -6.19 -2.02 11.54
N LEU A 111 -5.03 -1.38 11.72
CA LEU A 111 -4.13 -1.62 12.85
C LEU A 111 -4.53 -0.85 14.12
N GLU A 112 -5.53 0.04 14.05
CA GLU A 112 -6.00 0.93 15.13
C GLU A 112 -4.88 1.86 15.64
N VAL A 113 -4.19 2.50 14.69
CA VAL A 113 -3.10 3.44 14.93
C VAL A 113 -3.27 4.75 14.15
N GLU A 114 -4.46 5.02 13.61
CA GLU A 114 -4.78 6.23 12.84
C GLU A 114 -4.45 7.53 13.58
N GLN A 115 -4.54 7.53 14.92
CA GLN A 115 -4.18 8.65 15.80
C GLN A 115 -2.70 9.06 15.75
N THR A 116 -1.83 8.20 15.21
CA THR A 116 -0.39 8.50 15.05
C THR A 116 -0.11 9.32 13.79
N LEU A 117 -1.07 9.39 12.85
CA LEU A 117 -0.96 10.22 11.67
C LEU A 117 -1.03 11.69 12.08
N VAL A 118 0.05 12.44 11.86
CA VAL A 118 0.13 13.86 12.26
C VAL A 118 0.05 14.83 11.09
N GLY A 119 0.23 14.34 9.85
CA GLY A 119 0.10 15.15 8.66
C GLY A 119 -0.08 14.32 7.39
N PHE A 120 -0.78 14.90 6.42
CA PHE A 120 -1.08 14.27 5.13
C PHE A 120 -1.18 15.34 4.02
N PRO A 121 -0.56 15.14 2.84
CA PRO A 121 -0.72 16.04 1.71
C PRO A 121 -2.02 15.76 0.94
N GLY A 122 -2.88 16.77 0.78
CA GLY A 122 -4.13 16.66 0.05
C GLY A 122 -5.20 15.96 0.87
N THR A 123 -5.44 16.46 2.09
CA THR A 123 -6.39 15.90 3.04
C THR A 123 -7.79 15.75 2.46
N ASP A 124 -8.23 16.58 1.52
CA ASP A 124 -9.52 16.47 0.83
C ASP A 124 -9.75 15.13 0.11
N TYR A 125 -8.69 14.40 -0.26
CA TYR A 125 -8.82 13.07 -0.86
C TYR A 125 -9.15 11.97 0.15
N VAL A 126 -9.00 12.22 1.45
CA VAL A 126 -9.25 11.23 2.50
C VAL A 126 -10.75 10.99 2.69
N SER A 127 -11.19 9.75 2.53
CA SER A 127 -12.62 9.42 2.52
C SER A 127 -13.08 8.66 3.76
N SER A 128 -12.17 8.01 4.47
CA SER A 128 -12.52 7.27 5.67
C SER A 128 -13.03 8.18 6.78
N LYS A 129 -14.14 7.76 7.41
CA LYS A 129 -14.78 8.49 8.50
C LYS A 129 -13.86 8.68 9.70
N LYS A 130 -13.04 7.68 10.04
CA LYS A 130 -12.14 7.74 11.21
C LYS A 130 -11.03 8.77 10.99
N THR A 131 -10.31 8.66 9.87
CA THR A 131 -9.25 9.62 9.55
C THR A 131 -9.82 11.02 9.27
N ARG A 132 -10.99 11.13 8.64
CA ARG A 132 -11.69 12.42 8.45
C ARG A 132 -11.98 13.12 9.77
N ALA A 133 -12.45 12.39 10.79
CA ALA A 133 -12.67 12.97 12.11
C ALA A 133 -11.38 13.52 12.76
N LEU A 134 -10.21 12.93 12.47
CA LEU A 134 -8.92 13.44 12.93
C LEU A 134 -8.48 14.69 12.15
N ILE A 135 -8.78 14.76 10.85
CA ILE A 135 -8.53 15.96 10.02
C ILE A 135 -9.42 17.10 10.50
N ASP A 136 -10.73 16.87 10.63
CA ASP A 136 -11.71 17.87 11.04
C ASP A 136 -11.47 18.35 12.48
N GLY A 137 -10.88 17.50 13.33
CA GLY A 137 -10.43 17.83 14.68
C GLY A 137 -9.02 18.43 14.77
N GLU A 138 -8.43 18.84 13.63
CA GLU A 138 -7.09 19.46 13.50
C GLU A 138 -5.93 18.62 14.07
N LYS A 139 -6.12 17.29 14.17
CA LYS A 139 -5.07 16.35 14.62
C LYS A 139 -4.14 15.93 13.47
N ILE A 140 -4.62 16.01 12.23
CA ILE A 140 -3.83 15.78 11.02
C ILE A 140 -3.68 17.11 10.30
N ARG A 141 -2.44 17.59 10.15
CA ARG A 141 -2.16 18.82 9.42
C ARG A 141 -2.12 18.57 7.92
N GLU A 142 -2.71 19.51 7.16
CA GLU A 142 -2.55 19.58 5.71
C GLU A 142 -1.09 19.90 5.35
N LEU A 143 -0.53 19.15 4.42
CA LEU A 143 0.86 19.25 3.99
C LEU A 143 1.03 19.72 2.54
N GLY A 144 -0.06 20.07 1.84
CA GLY A 144 -0.03 20.58 0.47
C GLY A 144 -0.34 19.48 -0.54
N LYS A 145 0.54 19.29 -1.54
CA LYS A 145 0.32 18.30 -2.59
C LYS A 145 1.44 17.27 -2.59
N ASN A 146 1.16 16.09 -3.15
CA ASN A 146 2.21 15.11 -3.43
C ASN A 146 3.31 15.73 -4.32
N GLU A 147 4.57 15.37 -4.04
CA GLU A 147 5.78 15.95 -4.64
C GLU A 147 5.98 17.47 -4.42
N GLY A 148 5.10 18.10 -3.64
CA GLY A 148 5.14 19.51 -3.25
C GLY A 148 4.74 19.70 -1.79
N ILE A 149 5.22 18.82 -0.91
CA ILE A 149 4.94 18.88 0.53
C ILE A 149 5.54 20.15 1.12
N ASN A 150 4.74 20.86 1.92
CA ASN A 150 5.22 21.96 2.74
C ASN A 150 6.17 21.41 3.82
N THR A 151 7.47 21.52 3.56
CA THR A 151 8.50 20.99 4.45
C THR A 151 8.58 21.75 5.77
N GLU A 152 8.24 23.04 5.81
CA GLU A 152 8.26 23.82 7.06
C GLU A 152 7.21 23.27 8.04
N VAL A 153 5.97 23.10 7.58
CA VAL A 153 4.90 22.50 8.38
C VAL A 153 5.22 21.06 8.76
N LEU A 154 5.83 20.28 7.85
CA LEU A 154 6.26 18.91 8.17
C LEU A 154 7.31 18.87 9.28
N LEU A 155 8.25 19.82 9.31
CA LEU A 155 9.28 19.90 10.36
C LEU A 155 8.69 20.29 11.71
N GLU A 156 7.69 21.19 11.74
CA GLU A 156 6.96 21.55 12.96
C GLU A 156 6.26 20.34 13.61
N LEU A 157 5.75 19.41 12.79
CA LEU A 157 5.09 18.20 13.27
C LEU A 157 6.05 17.22 13.95
N GLN A 158 7.34 17.29 13.62
CA GLN A 158 8.39 16.38 14.09
C GLN A 158 8.01 14.89 13.93
N PRO A 159 7.66 14.42 12.72
CA PRO A 159 7.35 13.01 12.50
C PRO A 159 8.59 12.14 12.71
N GLU A 160 8.39 10.95 13.25
CA GLU A 160 9.45 9.95 13.42
C GLU A 160 9.78 9.23 12.11
N VAL A 161 8.83 9.21 11.17
CA VAL A 161 9.01 8.66 9.83
C VAL A 161 8.01 9.27 8.84
N VAL A 162 8.45 9.46 7.60
CA VAL A 162 7.60 9.76 6.45
C VAL A 162 7.53 8.53 5.55
N VAL A 163 6.32 8.05 5.26
CA VAL A 163 6.09 6.95 4.31
C VAL A 163 5.65 7.52 2.96
N GLY A 164 6.57 7.44 2.01
CA GLY A 164 6.47 7.88 0.62
C GLY A 164 6.06 6.75 -0.33
N PHE A 165 5.67 7.09 -1.55
CA PHE A 165 5.75 6.18 -2.70
C PHE A 165 6.73 6.77 -3.72
N GLY A 166 7.46 5.93 -4.44
CA GLY A 166 8.36 6.39 -5.51
C GLY A 166 7.71 6.24 -6.88
N ILE A 167 8.01 7.14 -7.83
CA ILE A 167 7.61 7.02 -9.24
C ILE A 167 8.81 6.56 -10.08
N ASP A 168 9.92 7.28 -9.98
CA ASP A 168 11.17 7.04 -10.72
C ASP A 168 12.43 7.20 -9.84
N GLY A 169 12.23 7.49 -8.54
CA GLY A 169 13.29 7.74 -7.56
C GLY A 169 13.75 9.19 -7.47
N ASN A 170 13.22 10.11 -8.27
CA ASN A 170 13.59 11.53 -8.29
C ASN A 170 12.61 12.38 -7.49
N ASN A 171 12.56 12.21 -6.17
CA ASN A 171 11.69 13.01 -5.31
C ASN A 171 12.50 14.02 -4.48
N LYS A 172 12.63 15.26 -4.99
CA LYS A 172 13.38 16.34 -4.32
C LYS A 172 12.85 16.64 -2.91
N THR A 173 11.54 16.57 -2.71
CA THR A 173 10.91 16.77 -1.41
C THR A 173 11.37 15.73 -0.39
N PHE A 174 11.40 14.46 -0.76
CA PHE A 174 11.93 13.39 0.11
C PHE A 174 13.42 13.53 0.38
N GLU A 175 14.22 13.98 -0.59
CA GLU A 175 15.64 14.30 -0.33
C GLU A 175 15.80 15.42 0.69
N THR A 176 14.98 16.48 0.63
CA THR A 176 14.99 17.56 1.61
C THR A 176 14.60 17.08 3.01
N ILE A 177 13.56 16.25 3.12
CA ILE A 177 13.11 15.65 4.39
C ILE A 177 14.20 14.76 4.99
N LYS A 178 14.87 13.94 4.18
CA LYS A 178 16.00 13.12 4.66
C LYS A 178 17.15 13.99 5.18
N LYS A 179 17.48 15.07 4.49
CA LYS A 179 18.54 16.01 4.89
C LYS A 179 18.26 16.72 6.22
N SER A 180 16.99 16.86 6.61
CA SER A 180 16.62 17.38 7.93
C SER A 180 16.65 16.33 9.05
N GLY A 181 17.09 15.11 8.75
CA GLY A 181 17.24 14.02 9.72
C GLY A 181 15.97 13.19 9.95
N ILE A 182 14.90 13.43 9.19
CA ILE A 182 13.66 12.64 9.26
C ILE A 182 13.77 11.45 8.30
N PRO A 183 13.65 10.19 8.78
CA PRO A 183 13.67 9.02 7.92
C PRO A 183 12.51 9.02 6.91
N VAL A 184 12.82 8.71 5.65
CA VAL A 184 11.82 8.48 4.59
C VAL A 184 11.87 7.02 4.17
N MET A 185 10.72 6.35 4.22
CA MET A 185 10.54 4.97 3.77
C MET A 185 9.65 4.91 2.52
N TYR A 186 10.11 4.22 1.48
CA TYR A 186 9.31 4.00 0.27
C TYR A 186 8.39 2.79 0.42
N ASN A 187 7.08 3.01 0.38
CA ASN A 187 6.09 1.95 0.18
C ASN A 187 5.98 1.64 -1.33
N GLY A 188 6.14 0.37 -1.67
CA GLY A 188 6.14 -0.15 -3.05
C GLY A 188 4.91 -1.00 -3.38
N ASP A 189 3.82 -0.90 -2.60
CA ASP A 189 2.59 -1.67 -2.81
C ASP A 189 2.08 -1.56 -4.25
N TRP A 190 2.17 -0.37 -4.85
CA TRP A 190 1.66 -0.09 -6.18
C TRP A 190 2.42 -0.85 -7.29
N VAL A 191 3.64 -1.32 -7.01
CA VAL A 191 4.47 -2.14 -7.93
C VAL A 191 4.08 -3.62 -7.90
N GLU A 192 3.44 -4.09 -6.82
CA GLU A 192 3.04 -5.50 -6.69
C GLU A 192 2.07 -5.91 -7.80
N THR A 193 2.24 -7.14 -8.29
CA THR A 193 1.55 -7.66 -9.47
C THR A 193 0.25 -8.40 -9.18
N SER A 194 -0.14 -8.55 -7.91
CA SER A 194 -1.42 -9.16 -7.54
C SER A 194 -2.18 -8.38 -6.47
N PRO A 195 -3.52 -8.44 -6.46
CA PRO A 195 -4.33 -7.74 -5.45
C PRO A 195 -3.99 -8.15 -4.01
N LEU A 196 -3.75 -9.45 -3.77
CA LEU A 196 -3.37 -9.95 -2.44
C LEU A 196 -1.95 -9.55 -2.05
N ALA A 197 -1.01 -9.47 -3.00
CA ALA A 197 0.33 -8.94 -2.71
C ALA A 197 0.27 -7.50 -2.24
N LYS A 198 -0.55 -6.65 -2.89
CA LYS A 198 -0.78 -5.28 -2.45
C LYS A 198 -1.35 -5.20 -1.03
N ALA A 199 -2.38 -6.00 -0.73
CA ALA A 199 -2.99 -6.02 0.61
C ALA A 199 -2.03 -6.55 1.70
N GLU A 200 -1.07 -7.40 1.36
CA GLU A 200 -0.10 -7.94 2.32
C GLU A 200 0.89 -6.87 2.83
N TRP A 201 0.98 -5.70 2.17
CA TRP A 201 1.74 -4.55 2.67
C TRP A 201 1.19 -3.97 3.98
N ILE A 202 0.02 -4.41 4.49
CA ILE A 202 -0.34 -4.13 5.88
C ILE A 202 0.72 -4.63 6.88
N LYS A 203 1.47 -5.68 6.55
CA LYS A 203 2.56 -6.21 7.38
C LYS A 203 3.75 -5.26 7.50
N PHE A 204 3.98 -4.41 6.49
CA PHE A 204 4.95 -3.30 6.56
C PHE A 204 4.59 -2.37 7.72
N PHE A 205 3.34 -1.88 7.78
CA PHE A 205 2.87 -1.04 8.88
C PHE A 205 2.80 -1.82 10.21
N GLY A 206 2.42 -3.10 10.17
CA GLY A 206 2.46 -3.97 11.34
C GLY A 206 3.85 -4.01 12.01
N ALA A 207 4.93 -3.93 11.24
CA ALA A 207 6.28 -3.87 11.77
C ALA A 207 6.59 -2.53 12.46
N LEU A 208 6.19 -1.41 11.85
CA LEU A 208 6.41 -0.06 12.38
C LEU A 208 5.70 0.18 13.71
N PHE A 209 4.53 -0.41 13.89
CA PHE A 209 3.71 -0.23 15.09
C PHE A 209 3.80 -1.38 16.10
N ASN A 210 4.75 -2.32 15.91
CA ASN A 210 4.87 -3.55 16.71
C ASN A 210 3.56 -4.36 16.81
N LYS A 211 2.80 -4.39 15.72
CA LYS A 211 1.50 -5.07 15.56
C LYS A 211 1.57 -6.20 14.52
N THR A 212 2.70 -6.89 14.40
CA THR A 212 2.92 -7.97 13.41
C THR A 212 1.81 -9.04 13.45
N ALA A 213 1.50 -9.58 14.63
CA ALA A 213 0.45 -10.60 14.77
C ALA A 213 -0.95 -10.10 14.36
N LYS A 214 -1.26 -8.83 14.65
CA LYS A 214 -2.53 -8.21 14.23
C LYS A 214 -2.57 -8.02 12.71
N ALA A 215 -1.49 -7.55 12.10
CA ALA A 215 -1.36 -7.43 10.66
C ALA A 215 -1.54 -8.77 9.95
N ASP A 216 -0.91 -9.84 10.46
CA ASP A 216 -1.08 -11.20 9.93
C ASP A 216 -2.53 -11.69 10.04
N SER A 217 -3.17 -11.49 11.18
CA SER A 217 -4.58 -11.87 11.39
C SER A 217 -5.54 -11.16 10.42
N ILE A 218 -5.34 -9.85 10.22
CA ILE A 218 -6.14 -9.05 9.28
C ILE A 218 -5.92 -9.53 7.85
N PHE A 219 -4.65 -9.70 7.44
CA PHE A 219 -4.32 -10.16 6.10
C PHE A 219 -4.90 -11.55 5.81
N ASN A 220 -4.75 -12.49 6.73
CA ASN A 220 -5.29 -13.85 6.57
C ASN A 220 -6.82 -13.84 6.43
N THR A 221 -7.51 -12.91 7.09
CA THR A 221 -8.96 -12.72 6.93
C THR A 221 -9.31 -12.18 5.54
N ILE A 222 -8.58 -11.18 5.06
CA ILE A 222 -8.75 -10.63 3.71
C ILE A 222 -8.50 -11.72 2.66
N GLU A 223 -7.41 -12.45 2.78
CA GLU A 223 -7.05 -13.56 1.89
C GLU A 223 -8.13 -14.65 1.87
N LYS A 224 -8.60 -15.08 3.04
CA LYS A 224 -9.66 -16.08 3.15
C LYS A 224 -10.93 -15.60 2.43
N ASN A 225 -11.35 -14.37 2.68
CA ASN A 225 -12.54 -13.79 2.06
C ASN A 225 -12.40 -13.69 0.54
N TYR A 226 -11.23 -13.30 0.05
CA TYR A 226 -10.91 -13.22 -1.38
C TYR A 226 -11.02 -14.60 -2.04
N ASN A 227 -10.33 -15.60 -1.48
CA ASN A 227 -10.30 -16.95 -2.04
C ASN A 227 -11.69 -17.63 -1.99
N GLN A 228 -12.48 -17.38 -0.95
CA GLN A 228 -13.87 -17.84 -0.89
C GLN A 228 -14.73 -17.20 -1.98
N ALA A 229 -14.63 -15.89 -2.20
CA ALA A 229 -15.38 -15.19 -3.24
C ALA A 229 -15.00 -15.71 -4.64
N LYS A 230 -13.70 -15.87 -4.90
CA LYS A 230 -13.17 -16.47 -6.14
C LYS A 230 -13.73 -17.88 -6.38
N GLN A 231 -13.74 -18.72 -5.35
CA GLN A 231 -14.28 -20.09 -5.44
C GLN A 231 -15.80 -20.12 -5.70
N LEU A 232 -16.55 -19.14 -5.19
CA LEU A 232 -17.98 -19.02 -5.48
C LEU A 232 -18.19 -18.60 -6.94
N ALA A 233 -17.44 -17.61 -7.42
CA ALA A 233 -17.53 -17.12 -8.79
C ALA A 233 -17.16 -18.19 -9.83
N SER A 234 -16.15 -19.03 -9.54
CA SER A 234 -15.70 -20.09 -10.45
C SER A 234 -16.76 -21.18 -10.74
N LYS A 235 -17.86 -21.22 -9.98
CA LYS A 235 -18.96 -22.18 -10.19
C LYS A 235 -20.00 -21.68 -11.19
N VAL A 236 -19.91 -20.43 -11.63
CA VAL A 236 -20.84 -19.86 -12.60
C VAL A 236 -20.55 -20.40 -14.00
N LYS A 237 -21.60 -20.81 -14.72
CA LYS A 237 -21.50 -21.37 -16.08
C LYS A 237 -21.50 -20.31 -17.19
N ARG A 238 -22.18 -19.19 -16.97
CA ARG A 238 -22.28 -18.09 -17.95
C ARG A 238 -21.42 -16.93 -17.49
N THR A 239 -20.45 -16.55 -18.30
CA THR A 239 -19.53 -15.44 -18.01
C THR A 239 -19.86 -14.26 -18.93
N PRO A 240 -20.27 -13.10 -18.39
CA PRO A 240 -20.54 -11.94 -19.23
C PRO A 240 -19.23 -11.41 -19.81
N THR A 241 -19.33 -10.82 -21.00
CA THR A 241 -18.24 -10.06 -21.63
C THR A 241 -18.09 -8.70 -20.96
N VAL A 242 -16.85 -8.34 -20.61
CA VAL A 242 -16.56 -7.12 -19.86
C VAL A 242 -15.59 -6.23 -20.62
N LEU A 243 -16.00 -4.97 -20.79
CA LEU A 243 -15.16 -3.83 -21.21
C LEU A 243 -14.75 -3.02 -19.98
N SER A 244 -13.56 -2.42 -19.99
CA SER A 244 -13.13 -1.48 -18.96
C SER A 244 -12.48 -0.23 -19.56
N GLY A 245 -12.45 0.85 -18.76
CA GLY A 245 -11.76 2.08 -19.10
C GLY A 245 -12.54 2.95 -20.09
N ALA A 246 -11.95 4.08 -20.48
CA ALA A 246 -12.50 4.99 -21.49
C ALA A 246 -11.37 5.86 -22.05
N LEU A 247 -11.70 6.75 -23.00
CA LEU A 247 -10.76 7.73 -23.54
C LEU A 247 -10.29 8.72 -22.46
N HIS A 248 -8.99 9.00 -22.48
CA HIS A 248 -8.34 10.14 -21.86
C HIS A 248 -7.38 10.74 -22.89
N LYS A 249 -7.63 11.99 -23.32
CA LYS A 249 -6.85 12.68 -24.36
C LYS A 249 -6.67 11.80 -25.62
N ASP A 250 -7.79 11.35 -26.18
CA ASP A 250 -7.88 10.52 -27.40
C ASP A 250 -7.26 9.10 -27.33
N VAL A 251 -6.74 8.70 -26.17
CA VAL A 251 -6.23 7.35 -25.93
C VAL A 251 -7.15 6.60 -24.98
N TRP A 252 -7.58 5.39 -25.36
CA TRP A 252 -8.34 4.53 -24.48
C TRP A 252 -7.41 3.75 -23.56
N TYR A 253 -7.53 4.00 -22.26
CA TYR A 253 -6.77 3.27 -21.25
C TYR A 253 -7.63 2.18 -20.61
N LEU A 254 -7.11 0.95 -20.58
CA LEU A 254 -7.75 -0.19 -19.92
C LEU A 254 -6.71 -1.15 -19.32
N PRO A 255 -7.05 -1.94 -18.30
CA PRO A 255 -6.09 -2.84 -17.65
C PRO A 255 -5.45 -3.86 -18.61
N SER A 256 -4.14 -4.08 -18.54
CA SER A 256 -3.53 -5.20 -19.26
C SER A 256 -3.94 -6.54 -18.64
N GLY A 257 -3.93 -7.64 -19.40
CA GLY A 257 -4.28 -8.97 -18.90
C GLY A 257 -3.41 -9.47 -17.74
N THR A 258 -2.19 -8.92 -17.61
CA THR A 258 -1.25 -9.19 -16.52
C THR A 258 -1.34 -8.22 -15.34
N SER A 259 -2.26 -7.26 -15.37
CA SER A 259 -2.45 -6.28 -14.29
C SER A 259 -3.20 -6.87 -13.08
N PRO A 260 -3.00 -6.30 -11.87
CA PRO A 260 -3.81 -6.63 -10.69
C PRO A 260 -5.32 -6.48 -10.93
N GLU A 261 -5.74 -5.45 -11.68
CA GLU A 261 -7.13 -5.20 -12.03
C GLU A 261 -7.69 -6.30 -12.94
N ALA A 262 -6.95 -6.75 -13.96
CA ALA A 262 -7.36 -7.88 -14.78
C ALA A 262 -7.38 -9.20 -14.00
N GLN A 263 -6.49 -9.36 -13.01
CA GLN A 263 -6.54 -10.52 -12.10
C GLN A 263 -7.86 -10.54 -11.29
N LEU A 264 -8.36 -9.38 -10.84
CA LEU A 264 -9.67 -9.30 -10.17
C LEU A 264 -10.81 -9.71 -11.12
N LEU A 265 -10.78 -9.28 -12.37
CA LEU A 265 -11.77 -9.69 -13.39
C LEU A 265 -11.73 -11.20 -13.64
N LYS A 266 -10.52 -11.76 -13.81
CA LYS A 266 -10.31 -13.19 -13.98
C LYS A 266 -10.83 -13.99 -12.77
N ASP A 267 -10.52 -13.53 -11.56
CA ASP A 267 -10.94 -14.18 -10.32
C ASP A 267 -12.46 -14.03 -10.06
N ALA A 268 -13.09 -13.02 -10.64
CA ALA A 268 -14.55 -12.86 -10.67
C ALA A 268 -15.24 -13.75 -11.72
N ASN A 269 -14.49 -14.56 -12.47
CA ASN A 269 -14.99 -15.45 -13.51
C ASN A 269 -15.83 -14.70 -14.57
N VAL A 270 -15.26 -13.66 -15.17
CA VAL A 270 -15.86 -12.92 -16.28
C VAL A 270 -15.02 -13.06 -17.55
N ASN A 271 -15.61 -12.81 -18.72
CA ASN A 271 -14.87 -12.79 -19.98
C ASN A 271 -14.34 -11.37 -20.23
N TYR A 272 -13.18 -11.04 -19.67
CA TYR A 272 -12.53 -9.75 -19.90
C TYR A 272 -11.88 -9.73 -21.29
N LEU A 273 -12.31 -8.79 -22.15
CA LEU A 273 -11.95 -8.81 -23.57
C LEU A 273 -10.45 -8.64 -23.86
N TRP A 274 -9.63 -8.20 -22.89
CA TRP A 274 -8.17 -8.09 -23.04
C TRP A 274 -7.38 -8.99 -22.07
N GLN A 275 -8.01 -10.04 -21.53
CA GLN A 275 -7.39 -10.95 -20.55
C GLN A 275 -6.09 -11.62 -21.02
N ASP A 276 -5.89 -11.81 -22.33
CA ASP A 276 -4.72 -12.50 -22.90
C ASP A 276 -3.56 -11.55 -23.25
N THR A 277 -3.66 -10.26 -22.89
CA THR A 277 -2.61 -9.28 -23.15
C THR A 277 -1.57 -9.22 -22.04
N ALA A 278 -0.33 -8.86 -22.39
CA ALA A 278 0.76 -8.69 -21.44
C ALA A 278 1.39 -7.30 -21.59
N ALA A 279 1.29 -6.48 -20.54
CA ALA A 279 1.93 -5.17 -20.43
C ALA A 279 2.02 -4.74 -18.97
N GLU A 280 2.95 -3.84 -18.65
CA GLU A 280 3.01 -3.18 -17.33
C GLU A 280 1.82 -2.22 -17.18
N GLY A 281 1.02 -2.37 -16.13
CA GLY A 281 -0.11 -1.47 -15.84
C GLY A 281 -1.23 -1.54 -16.89
N SER A 282 -1.44 -0.44 -17.63
CA SER A 282 -2.56 -0.28 -18.58
C SER A 282 -2.12 -0.40 -20.03
N LEU A 283 -3.02 -0.88 -20.88
CA LEU A 283 -2.94 -0.75 -22.33
C LEU A 283 -3.37 0.66 -22.75
N ALA A 284 -2.77 1.15 -23.84
CA ALA A 284 -3.13 2.38 -24.52
C ALA A 284 -3.58 2.02 -25.95
N LEU A 285 -4.88 2.16 -26.24
CA LEU A 285 -5.49 1.73 -27.50
C LEU A 285 -6.25 2.88 -28.17
N SER A 286 -6.49 2.77 -29.47
CA SER A 286 -7.41 3.68 -30.16
C SER A 286 -8.87 3.33 -29.86
N PHE A 287 -9.77 4.31 -30.06
CA PHE A 287 -11.20 4.08 -29.95
C PHE A 287 -11.68 2.95 -30.87
N GLU A 288 -11.22 2.94 -32.13
CA GLU A 288 -11.65 1.98 -33.17
C GLU A 288 -11.26 0.55 -32.80
N ALA A 289 -10.06 0.36 -32.25
CA ALA A 289 -9.59 -0.95 -31.79
C ALA A 289 -10.47 -1.48 -30.66
N VAL A 290 -10.86 -0.61 -29.72
CA VAL A 290 -11.76 -0.96 -28.61
C VAL A 290 -13.17 -1.21 -29.12
N PHE A 291 -13.72 -0.30 -29.93
CA PHE A 291 -15.08 -0.38 -30.45
C PHE A 291 -15.29 -1.65 -31.27
N THR A 292 -14.35 -1.99 -32.16
CA THR A 292 -14.41 -3.20 -32.99
C THR A 292 -14.54 -4.47 -32.14
N LYS A 293 -13.82 -4.53 -31.00
CA LYS A 293 -13.80 -5.70 -30.12
C LYS A 293 -14.94 -5.72 -29.10
N ALA A 294 -15.36 -4.56 -28.62
CA ALA A 294 -16.17 -4.44 -27.41
C ALA A 294 -17.54 -3.78 -27.60
N LYS A 295 -17.94 -3.39 -28.83
CA LYS A 295 -19.26 -2.79 -29.08
C LYS A 295 -20.42 -3.64 -28.54
N ASN A 296 -20.27 -4.96 -28.50
CA ASN A 296 -21.27 -5.91 -28.02
C ASN A 296 -20.98 -6.42 -26.59
N ALA A 297 -20.12 -5.75 -25.82
CA ALA A 297 -19.85 -6.14 -24.44
C ALA A 297 -21.10 -6.03 -23.57
N ASP A 298 -21.34 -7.03 -22.72
CA ASP A 298 -22.50 -7.10 -21.83
C ASP A 298 -22.44 -6.02 -20.73
N ILE A 299 -21.22 -5.75 -20.23
CA ILE A 299 -20.96 -4.85 -19.09
C ILE A 299 -19.77 -3.95 -19.39
N TRP A 300 -19.87 -2.69 -18.99
CA TRP A 300 -18.78 -1.71 -19.03
C TRP A 300 -18.41 -1.24 -17.61
N LEU A 301 -17.19 -1.58 -17.17
CA LEU A 301 -16.68 -1.25 -15.84
C LEU A 301 -15.74 -0.02 -15.86
N SER A 302 -16.05 0.94 -15.01
CA SER A 302 -15.27 2.14 -14.69
C SER A 302 -14.80 2.90 -15.95
N PRO A 303 -15.72 3.52 -16.71
CA PRO A 303 -15.37 4.36 -17.83
C PRO A 303 -14.74 5.68 -17.35
N SER A 304 -13.47 5.64 -16.94
CA SER A 304 -12.72 6.81 -16.48
C SER A 304 -13.44 7.55 -15.32
N TYR A 305 -13.39 8.88 -15.30
CA TYR A 305 -13.94 9.75 -14.25
C TYR A 305 -15.41 10.16 -14.48
N TYR A 306 -16.09 9.62 -15.51
CA TYR A 306 -17.47 10.01 -15.81
C TYR A 306 -18.43 9.45 -14.76
N ASN A 307 -19.26 10.33 -14.19
CA ASN A 307 -20.14 10.05 -13.06
C ASN A 307 -21.63 9.83 -13.42
N SER A 308 -22.01 9.99 -14.69
CA SER A 308 -23.36 9.72 -15.21
C SER A 308 -23.32 9.25 -16.68
N LEU A 309 -24.38 8.57 -17.13
CA LEU A 309 -24.53 8.20 -18.54
C LEU A 309 -24.56 9.43 -19.47
N GLU A 310 -25.12 10.53 -18.98
CA GLU A 310 -25.16 11.81 -19.69
C GLU A 310 -23.74 12.38 -19.87
N ASN A 311 -22.92 12.39 -18.82
CA ASN A 311 -21.54 12.87 -18.90
C ASN A 311 -20.69 11.99 -19.80
N LEU A 312 -20.91 10.68 -19.76
CA LEU A 312 -20.26 9.74 -20.67
C LEU A 312 -20.64 10.06 -22.14
N LYS A 313 -21.94 10.21 -22.44
CA LYS A 313 -22.41 10.59 -23.79
C LYS A 313 -21.84 11.92 -24.26
N LYS A 314 -21.83 12.94 -23.40
CA LYS A 314 -21.28 14.28 -23.72
C LYS A 314 -19.78 14.21 -24.03
N ALA A 315 -19.04 13.33 -23.36
CA ALA A 315 -17.62 13.17 -23.59
C ALA A 315 -17.32 12.56 -24.96
N ASN A 316 -18.13 11.60 -25.41
CA ASN A 316 -18.04 11.06 -26.76
C ASN A 316 -19.39 10.43 -27.17
N GLU A 317 -20.04 10.98 -28.19
CA GLU A 317 -21.33 10.48 -28.66
C GLU A 317 -21.25 9.03 -29.16
N HIS A 318 -20.09 8.59 -29.67
CA HIS A 318 -19.92 7.20 -30.10
C HIS A 318 -19.99 6.19 -28.95
N TYR A 319 -19.87 6.61 -27.68
CA TYR A 319 -20.12 5.72 -26.55
C TYR A 319 -21.56 5.20 -26.49
N THR A 320 -22.53 5.90 -27.08
CA THR A 320 -23.93 5.42 -27.14
C THR A 320 -24.12 4.22 -28.06
N GLN A 321 -23.10 3.88 -28.86
CA GLN A 321 -23.15 2.75 -29.77
C GLN A 321 -22.79 1.41 -29.11
N PHE A 322 -22.19 1.43 -27.91
CA PHE A 322 -21.91 0.21 -27.14
C PHE A 322 -23.20 -0.37 -26.53
N ASP A 323 -23.35 -1.69 -26.58
CA ASP A 323 -24.53 -2.37 -26.04
C ASP A 323 -24.65 -2.21 -24.53
N ALA A 324 -23.52 -2.22 -23.79
CA ALA A 324 -23.50 -1.88 -22.37
C ALA A 324 -24.10 -0.48 -22.07
N PHE A 325 -23.88 0.51 -22.95
CA PHE A 325 -24.48 1.84 -22.80
C PHE A 325 -25.98 1.80 -23.07
N LYS A 326 -26.41 1.18 -24.18
CA LYS A 326 -27.83 1.06 -24.55
C LYS A 326 -28.64 0.34 -23.47
N ASN A 327 -28.05 -0.69 -22.87
CA ASN A 327 -28.66 -1.51 -21.82
C ASN A 327 -28.49 -0.92 -20.41
N LYS A 328 -27.79 0.21 -20.27
CA LYS A 328 -27.46 0.83 -18.97
C LYS A 328 -26.70 -0.10 -18.02
N ASN A 329 -25.91 -1.03 -18.56
CA ASN A 329 -25.05 -1.96 -17.83
C ASN A 329 -23.64 -1.36 -17.66
N ILE A 330 -23.59 -0.15 -17.09
CA ILE A 330 -22.34 0.56 -16.82
C ILE A 330 -22.21 0.74 -15.33
N TYR A 331 -21.08 0.33 -14.77
CA TYR A 331 -20.82 0.43 -13.33
C TYR A 331 -19.51 1.14 -13.09
N SER A 332 -19.48 2.01 -12.09
CA SER A 332 -18.29 2.80 -11.76
C SER A 332 -18.15 2.97 -10.25
N PHE A 333 -16.93 3.20 -9.80
CA PHE A 333 -16.63 3.52 -8.41
C PHE A 333 -16.54 5.02 -8.12
N VAL A 334 -16.55 5.86 -9.16
CA VAL A 334 -16.29 7.31 -9.05
C VAL A 334 -17.36 8.06 -8.24
N ASN A 335 -18.56 7.49 -8.11
CA ASN A 335 -19.67 8.06 -7.37
C ASN A 335 -19.68 7.70 -5.87
N ILE A 336 -18.75 6.85 -5.43
CA ILE A 336 -18.64 6.52 -4.00
C ILE A 336 -17.51 7.33 -3.40
N THR A 337 -17.85 8.53 -2.97
CA THR A 337 -16.92 9.51 -2.40
C THR A 337 -17.10 9.71 -0.90
N GLY A 338 -16.04 10.17 -0.24
CA GLY A 338 -16.13 10.75 1.10
C GLY A 338 -16.75 12.17 1.09
N PRO A 339 -16.87 12.81 2.27
CA PRO A 339 -17.51 14.13 2.42
C PRO A 339 -16.89 15.25 1.58
N THR A 340 -15.61 15.16 1.28
CA THR A 340 -14.81 16.16 0.53
C THR A 340 -14.56 15.75 -0.92
N GLY A 341 -15.20 14.69 -1.42
CA GLY A 341 -15.10 14.27 -2.82
C GLY A 341 -13.99 13.26 -3.14
N GLY A 342 -13.15 12.88 -2.16
CA GLY A 342 -12.21 11.77 -2.32
C GLY A 342 -12.93 10.46 -2.71
N VAL A 343 -12.41 9.71 -3.68
CA VAL A 343 -13.03 8.45 -4.12
C VAL A 343 -12.56 7.30 -3.24
N THR A 344 -13.52 6.65 -2.56
CA THR A 344 -13.25 5.57 -1.59
C THR A 344 -12.51 4.37 -2.17
N TYR A 345 -12.69 4.07 -3.45
CA TYR A 345 -11.97 2.97 -4.12
C TYR A 345 -10.47 3.21 -4.16
N TYR A 346 -10.01 4.44 -4.43
CA TYR A 346 -8.59 4.78 -4.49
C TYR A 346 -7.92 4.80 -3.11
N GLU A 347 -8.69 4.98 -2.04
CA GLU A 347 -8.19 4.86 -0.68
C GLU A 347 -8.18 3.40 -0.20
N LYS A 348 -9.32 2.71 -0.28
CA LYS A 348 -9.56 1.43 0.41
C LYS A 348 -9.44 0.19 -0.47
N GLY A 349 -9.61 0.32 -1.78
CA GLY A 349 -9.69 -0.83 -2.71
C GLY A 349 -8.46 -1.73 -2.64
N THR A 350 -7.26 -1.13 -2.63
CA THR A 350 -5.97 -1.83 -2.54
C THR A 350 -5.81 -2.62 -1.24
N ALA A 351 -6.27 -2.07 -0.12
CA ALA A 351 -6.20 -2.74 1.18
C ALA A 351 -7.30 -3.80 1.37
N ARG A 352 -8.38 -3.74 0.57
CA ARG A 352 -9.54 -4.64 0.64
C ARG A 352 -9.89 -5.23 -0.73
N PRO A 353 -8.96 -5.96 -1.37
CA PRO A 353 -9.21 -6.61 -2.66
C PRO A 353 -10.32 -7.65 -2.56
N ASP A 354 -10.59 -8.20 -1.37
CA ASP A 354 -11.71 -9.09 -1.10
C ASP A 354 -13.06 -8.41 -1.32
N LEU A 355 -13.19 -7.12 -0.99
CA LEU A 355 -14.40 -6.33 -1.25
C LEU A 355 -14.50 -5.94 -2.72
N VAL A 356 -13.39 -5.54 -3.35
CA VAL A 356 -13.35 -5.22 -4.78
C VAL A 356 -13.78 -6.42 -5.61
N LEU A 357 -13.25 -7.61 -5.31
CA LEU A 357 -13.62 -8.84 -5.98
C LEU A 357 -15.11 -9.17 -5.80
N LYS A 358 -15.63 -9.08 -4.57
CA LYS A 358 -17.05 -9.33 -4.29
C LYS A 358 -17.97 -8.35 -5.01
N ASP A 359 -17.56 -7.09 -5.15
CA ASP A 359 -18.29 -6.09 -5.93
C ASP A 359 -18.39 -6.47 -7.41
N ILE A 360 -17.25 -6.81 -8.03
CA ILE A 360 -17.23 -7.24 -9.43
C ILE A 360 -18.07 -8.51 -9.61
N ILE A 361 -17.97 -9.48 -8.70
CA ILE A 361 -18.81 -10.68 -8.71
C ILE A 361 -20.29 -10.31 -8.59
N LYS A 362 -20.66 -9.38 -7.71
CA LYS A 362 -22.06 -8.97 -7.55
C LYS A 362 -22.61 -8.27 -8.79
N VAL A 363 -21.81 -7.43 -9.44
CA VAL A 363 -22.17 -6.73 -10.67
C VAL A 363 -22.34 -7.72 -11.83
N CYS A 364 -21.38 -8.62 -12.01
CA CYS A 364 -21.35 -9.53 -13.17
C CYS A 364 -22.19 -10.79 -12.97
N HIS A 365 -22.39 -11.21 -11.71
CA HIS A 365 -23.11 -12.43 -11.33
C HIS A 365 -24.04 -12.18 -10.12
N PRO A 366 -25.16 -11.45 -10.28
CA PRO A 366 -25.97 -10.95 -9.17
C PRO A 366 -26.48 -12.00 -8.18
N ASN A 367 -26.63 -13.26 -8.64
CA ASN A 367 -27.13 -14.40 -7.87
C ASN A 367 -26.05 -15.13 -7.05
N VAL A 368 -24.76 -14.86 -7.28
CA VAL A 368 -23.67 -15.54 -6.54
C VAL A 368 -23.58 -15.02 -5.11
N LEU A 369 -23.86 -13.73 -4.91
CA LEU A 369 -23.83 -13.05 -3.61
C LEU A 369 -25.15 -12.31 -3.39
N PRO A 370 -26.29 -13.02 -3.17
CA PRO A 370 -27.63 -12.43 -3.21
C PRO A 370 -27.80 -11.29 -2.20
N ASN A 371 -27.29 -11.45 -0.98
CA ASN A 371 -27.43 -10.48 0.13
C ASN A 371 -26.26 -9.50 0.25
N TYR A 372 -25.29 -9.53 -0.67
CA TYR A 372 -24.14 -8.65 -0.64
C TYR A 372 -24.47 -7.28 -1.25
N GLN A 373 -24.13 -6.22 -0.52
CA GLN A 373 -24.16 -4.84 -1.01
C GLN A 373 -22.76 -4.43 -1.46
N THR A 374 -22.68 -3.77 -2.62
CA THR A 374 -21.41 -3.31 -3.17
C THR A 374 -20.82 -2.17 -2.35
N HIS A 375 -19.50 -2.16 -2.21
CA HIS A 375 -18.75 -1.17 -1.45
C HIS A 375 -18.22 -0.02 -2.31
N PHE A 376 -17.92 -0.32 -3.58
CA PHE A 376 -17.21 0.54 -4.53
C PHE A 376 -18.01 0.69 -5.83
N PHE A 377 -18.46 -0.41 -6.44
CA PHE A 377 -19.09 -0.34 -7.77
C PHE A 377 -20.60 -0.09 -7.69
N LYS A 378 -21.07 0.97 -8.34
CA LYS A 378 -22.49 1.29 -8.49
C LYS A 378 -22.86 1.48 -9.95
N PRO A 379 -24.13 1.23 -10.33
CA PRO A 379 -24.63 1.63 -11.64
C PRO A 379 -24.39 3.11 -11.88
N LEU A 380 -24.04 3.46 -13.12
CA LEU A 380 -23.92 4.84 -13.54
C LEU A 380 -25.34 5.44 -13.70
N PRO A 381 -25.65 6.55 -13.02
CA PRO A 381 -26.99 7.16 -13.05
C PRO A 381 -27.34 7.76 -14.40
#